data_AF-A0A1M2ZC10-F1
#
_entry.id   AF-A0A1M2ZC10-F1
#
_cell.length_a   1.000
_cell.length_b   1.000
_cell.length_c   1.000
_cell.angle_alpha   90.00
_cell.angle_beta   90.00
_cell.angle_gamma   90.00
#
_symmetry.space_group_name_H-M   'P 1'
#
loop_
_entity.id
_entity.type
_entity.pdbx_description
1 polymer ?
#
loop_
_entity_poly.entity_id
_entity_poly.type
_entity_poly.pdbx_seq_one_letter_code
_entity_poly.pdbx_strand_id
1 'polypeptide(L)'
;MDLGGSPLEQTYRYETHLHTSEASACATASGAEMVHLYMDAGYAGIIITDHFFNGNTCIDRSLPWEEKINLFSLGYENAFKEAEGTDFKVFFGWEYSYHGTEFLTYGLDKQFLLSHPELLDIGVLEYLDLVHENGGFISHAHPYREAPYIAEIRLYPHKVDAVEVINASHQEPSYNEKALAYAEQHSLLKTSGSDTHHTHWLCGGGMVFPFPLFTIEDFIRAVKENKTIALLGS
;
A
#
# COMPACT_ATOMS: atom_id res chain seq x y z
N MET A 1 -42.76 5.66 22.99
CA MET A 1 -42.05 4.50 22.44
C MET A 1 -40.74 5.05 21.93
N ASP A 2 -39.68 4.77 22.65
CA ASP A 2 -38.33 5.22 22.34
C ASP A 2 -37.85 4.37 21.16
N LEU A 3 -37.73 4.97 19.98
CA LEU A 3 -37.10 4.33 18.83
C LEU A 3 -35.61 4.46 19.05
N GLY A 4 -35.05 3.52 19.82
CA GLY A 4 -33.62 3.34 19.96
C GLY A 4 -33.01 3.16 18.57
N GLY A 5 -32.44 4.25 18.04
CA GLY A 5 -31.48 4.14 16.95
C GLY A 5 -30.33 3.29 17.47
N SER A 6 -30.00 2.21 16.77
CA SER A 6 -28.75 1.50 17.10
C SER A 6 -27.62 2.52 17.04
N PRO A 7 -26.64 2.47 17.95
CA PRO A 7 -25.41 3.21 17.77
C PRO A 7 -24.92 2.90 16.34
N LEU A 8 -24.59 3.93 15.56
CA LEU A 8 -23.82 3.71 14.33
C LEU A 8 -22.59 2.92 14.77
N GLU A 9 -22.43 1.69 14.29
CA GLU A 9 -21.23 0.90 14.59
C GLU A 9 -20.02 1.71 14.14
N GLN A 10 -19.09 1.97 15.07
CA GLN A 10 -17.89 2.74 14.78
C GLN A 10 -17.06 1.98 13.74
N THR A 11 -16.85 2.57 12.57
CA THR A 11 -15.99 2.01 11.52
C THR A 11 -14.67 2.78 11.42
N TYR A 12 -13.62 2.10 10.96
CA TYR A 12 -12.27 2.66 10.85
C TYR A 12 -11.78 2.53 9.41
N ARG A 13 -11.39 3.65 8.79
CA ARG A 13 -10.89 3.69 7.41
C ARG A 13 -9.37 3.73 7.41
N TYR A 14 -8.73 2.94 6.56
CA TYR A 14 -7.28 2.90 6.42
C TYR A 14 -6.90 3.06 4.96
N GLU A 15 -6.03 4.02 4.67
CA GLU A 15 -5.38 4.11 3.37
C GLU A 15 -4.29 3.04 3.27
N THR A 16 -4.26 2.26 2.20
CA THR A 16 -3.36 1.10 2.07
C THR A 16 -2.33 1.24 0.96
N HIS A 17 -2.42 2.27 0.13
CA HIS A 17 -1.50 2.54 -0.96
C HIS A 17 -1.32 4.06 -1.14
N LEU A 18 -0.18 4.60 -0.70
CA LEU A 18 0.19 5.99 -0.91
C LEU A 18 1.71 6.18 -0.97
N HIS A 19 2.14 7.31 -1.51
CA HIS A 19 3.56 7.63 -1.71
C HIS A 19 3.92 8.97 -1.08
N THR A 20 5.17 9.11 -0.65
CA THR A 20 5.72 10.34 -0.07
C THR A 20 6.93 10.83 -0.84
N SER A 21 7.14 12.16 -0.77
CA SER A 21 8.22 12.86 -1.49
C SER A 21 9.62 12.49 -1.02
N GLU A 22 9.75 11.88 0.17
CA GLU A 22 11.02 11.46 0.73
C GLU A 22 11.69 10.33 -0.08
N ALA A 23 10.91 9.46 -0.71
CA ALA A 23 11.43 8.30 -1.44
C ALA A 23 10.87 8.13 -2.87
N SER A 24 9.67 8.67 -3.15
CA SER A 24 8.99 8.54 -4.44
C SER A 24 9.14 9.81 -5.29
N ALA A 25 9.69 9.70 -6.50
CA ALA A 25 10.01 10.85 -7.36
C ALA A 25 8.80 11.59 -7.93
N CYS A 26 7.65 10.92 -8.03
CA CYS A 26 6.38 11.50 -8.44
C CYS A 26 5.57 12.10 -7.29
N ALA A 27 5.93 11.82 -6.03
CA ALA A 27 5.21 12.35 -4.88
C ALA A 27 5.72 13.75 -4.54
N THR A 28 4.80 14.63 -4.13
CA THR A 28 5.15 15.99 -3.67
C THR A 28 4.76 16.24 -2.22
N ALA A 29 4.02 15.32 -1.60
CA ALA A 29 3.63 15.40 -0.21
C ALA A 29 4.59 14.58 0.65
N SER A 30 5.05 15.14 1.76
CA SER A 30 5.85 14.44 2.76
C SER A 30 5.01 13.43 3.56
N GLY A 31 5.67 12.52 4.28
CA GLY A 31 4.98 11.60 5.19
C GLY A 31 4.15 12.33 6.24
N ALA A 32 4.66 13.44 6.79
CA ALA A 32 3.94 14.28 7.74
C ALA A 32 2.69 14.94 7.12
N GLU A 33 2.80 15.45 5.90
CA GLU A 33 1.65 16.03 5.19
C GLU A 33 0.58 14.98 4.86
N MET A 34 0.98 13.74 4.55
CA MET A 34 0.02 12.64 4.35
C MET A 34 -0.73 12.30 5.64
N VAL A 35 -0.07 12.33 6.80
CA VAL A 35 -0.75 12.13 8.10
C VAL A 35 -1.84 13.18 8.30
N HIS A 36 -1.54 14.46 8.09
CA HIS A 36 -2.54 15.51 8.20
C HIS A 36 -3.69 15.34 7.21
N LEU A 37 -3.38 15.07 5.94
CA LEU A 37 -4.38 14.88 4.89
C LEU A 37 -5.42 13.81 5.26
N TYR A 38 -4.95 12.63 5.69
CA TYR A 38 -5.82 11.50 5.97
C TYR A 38 -6.53 11.61 7.33
N MET A 39 -5.87 12.20 8.32
CA MET A 39 -6.49 12.49 9.61
C MET A 39 -7.63 13.51 9.47
N ASP A 40 -7.41 14.60 8.71
CA ASP A 40 -8.45 15.60 8.40
C ASP A 40 -9.61 15.01 7.59
N ALA A 41 -9.32 14.01 6.74
CA ALA A 41 -10.33 13.25 5.99
C ALA A 41 -11.05 12.17 6.82
N GLY A 42 -10.72 12.01 8.11
CA GLY A 42 -11.38 11.08 9.03
C GLY A 42 -10.93 9.63 8.91
N TYR A 43 -9.75 9.37 8.37
CA TYR A 43 -9.14 8.04 8.38
C TYR A 43 -8.53 7.74 9.75
N ALA A 44 -8.51 6.46 10.11
CA ALA A 44 -7.91 5.95 11.33
C ALA A 44 -6.41 5.64 11.16
N GLY A 45 -5.93 5.51 9.92
CA GLY A 45 -4.51 5.32 9.65
C GLY A 45 -4.17 5.21 8.16
N ILE A 46 -2.87 5.12 7.90
CA ILE A 46 -2.26 5.00 6.57
C ILE A 46 -1.18 3.90 6.57
N ILE A 47 -0.93 3.32 5.40
CA ILE A 47 0.26 2.52 5.12
C ILE A 47 1.11 3.31 4.13
N ILE A 48 2.35 3.66 4.52
CA ILE A 48 3.31 4.26 3.59
C ILE A 48 3.84 3.15 2.68
N THR A 49 3.73 3.33 1.37
CA THR A 49 4.12 2.34 0.37
C THR A 49 4.96 2.98 -0.74
N ASP A 50 6.02 3.68 -0.35
CA ASP A 50 6.89 4.36 -1.30
C ASP A 50 7.45 3.45 -2.39
N HIS A 51 7.70 4.03 -3.57
CA HIS A 51 8.34 3.31 -4.68
C HIS A 51 9.72 2.82 -4.26
N PHE A 52 9.90 1.50 -4.28
CA PHE A 52 11.17 0.86 -4.05
C PHE A 52 12.17 1.20 -5.15
N PHE A 53 13.45 0.85 -4.99
CA PHE A 53 14.51 1.34 -5.88
C PHE A 53 14.38 0.90 -7.33
N ASN A 54 13.64 -0.16 -7.64
CA ASN A 54 13.34 -0.60 -9.00
C ASN A 54 12.12 0.09 -9.62
N GLY A 55 11.39 0.93 -8.87
CA GLY A 55 10.32 1.81 -9.34
C GLY A 55 10.77 3.26 -9.53
N ASN A 56 9.79 4.17 -9.47
CA ASN A 56 9.97 5.61 -9.67
C ASN A 56 10.48 6.32 -8.40
N THR A 57 11.63 5.87 -7.89
CA THR A 57 12.27 6.44 -6.69
C THR A 57 13.05 7.74 -6.97
N CYS A 58 13.09 8.65 -6.00
CA CYS A 58 13.99 9.82 -6.01
C CYS A 58 15.36 9.57 -5.36
N ILE A 59 15.57 8.40 -4.76
CA ILE A 59 16.80 8.04 -4.04
C ILE A 59 17.92 7.72 -5.03
N ASP A 60 19.11 8.27 -4.77
CA ASP A 60 20.28 8.05 -5.60
C ASP A 60 20.69 6.57 -5.61
N ARG A 61 20.64 5.97 -6.81
CA ARG A 61 20.95 4.56 -7.06
C ARG A 61 22.42 4.22 -6.84
N SER A 62 23.31 5.20 -6.75
CA SER A 62 24.75 5.00 -6.50
C SER A 62 25.10 4.84 -5.02
N LEU A 63 24.18 5.17 -4.10
CA LEU A 63 24.44 5.11 -2.67
C LEU A 63 24.65 3.67 -2.17
N PRO A 64 25.42 3.47 -1.09
CA PRO A 64 25.49 2.19 -0.37
C PRO A 64 24.11 1.70 0.06
N TRP A 65 23.91 0.38 0.10
CA TRP A 65 22.62 -0.23 0.41
C TRP A 65 21.99 0.29 1.70
N GLU A 66 22.76 0.32 2.80
CA GLU A 66 22.30 0.81 4.09
C GLU A 66 21.81 2.26 4.03
N GLU A 67 22.53 3.13 3.31
CA GLU A 67 22.15 4.53 3.14
C GLU A 67 20.86 4.67 2.33
N LYS A 68 20.69 3.86 1.28
CA LYS A 68 19.44 3.80 0.52
C LYS A 68 18.25 3.39 1.39
N ILE A 69 18.40 2.36 2.22
CA ILE A 69 17.32 1.91 3.11
C ILE A 69 16.98 2.97 4.15
N ASN A 70 18.00 3.65 4.70
CA ASN A 70 17.77 4.74 5.64
C ASN A 70 16.99 5.89 5.00
N LEU A 71 17.34 6.31 3.79
CA LEU A 71 16.59 7.33 3.05
C LEU A 71 15.19 6.87 2.67
N PHE A 72 15.05 5.62 2.21
CA PHE A 72 13.77 5.01 1.83
C PHE A 72 12.77 4.99 2.98
N SER A 73 13.26 4.78 4.21
CA SER A 73 12.40 4.70 5.39
C SER A 73 11.93 6.06 5.91
N LEU A 74 12.47 7.19 5.40
CA LEU A 74 12.18 8.51 5.95
C LEU A 74 10.71 8.93 5.82
N GLY A 75 10.03 8.56 4.73
CA GLY A 75 8.60 8.84 4.56
C GLY A 75 7.76 8.25 5.69
N TYR A 76 8.00 6.98 5.99
CA TYR A 76 7.39 6.28 7.12
C TYR A 76 7.83 6.84 8.49
N GLU A 77 9.13 7.05 8.70
CA GLU A 77 9.65 7.54 9.99
C GLU A 77 9.10 8.94 10.32
N ASN A 78 9.02 9.83 9.33
CA ASN A 78 8.44 11.16 9.48
C ASN A 78 6.92 11.09 9.75
N ALA A 79 6.19 10.26 9.00
CA ALA A 79 4.76 10.05 9.22
C ALA A 79 4.48 9.47 10.62
N PHE A 80 5.25 8.45 11.04
CA PHE A 80 5.11 7.84 12.36
C PHE A 80 5.34 8.85 13.47
N LYS A 81 6.37 9.70 13.33
CA LYS A 81 6.67 10.77 14.27
C LYS A 81 5.57 11.84 14.30
N GLU A 82 5.03 12.24 13.15
CA GLU A 82 3.95 13.24 13.08
C GLU A 82 2.66 12.74 13.75
N ALA A 83 2.38 11.43 13.69
CA ALA A 83 1.23 10.82 14.34
C ALA A 83 1.40 10.64 15.87
N GLU A 84 2.59 10.88 16.45
CA GLU A 84 2.83 10.69 17.88
C GLU A 84 1.88 11.55 18.73
N GLY A 85 1.25 10.93 19.74
CA GLY A 85 0.28 11.60 20.61
C GLY A 85 -1.15 11.67 20.05
N THR A 86 -1.40 11.09 18.87
CA THR A 86 -2.73 10.93 18.28
C THR A 86 -3.18 9.46 18.31
N ASP A 87 -4.47 9.21 18.00
CA ASP A 87 -4.97 7.85 17.77
C ASP A 87 -4.71 7.33 16.35
N PHE A 88 -4.18 8.17 15.45
CA PHE A 88 -3.91 7.83 14.05
C PHE A 88 -2.76 6.82 13.94
N LYS A 89 -2.90 5.86 13.02
CA LYS A 89 -1.93 4.77 12.85
C LYS A 89 -1.16 4.90 11.56
N VAL A 90 0.15 4.69 11.64
CA VAL A 90 1.04 4.71 10.48
C VAL A 90 1.73 3.36 10.43
N PHE A 91 1.59 2.69 9.30
CA PHE A 91 2.21 1.38 9.05
C PHE A 91 3.23 1.47 7.91
N PHE A 92 4.16 0.52 7.91
CA PHE A 92 5.23 0.44 6.93
C PHE A 92 4.92 -0.62 5.87
N GLY A 93 5.17 -0.27 4.62
CA GLY A 93 5.18 -1.12 3.46
C GLY A 93 5.99 -0.46 2.35
N TRP A 94 5.97 -1.05 1.16
CA TRP A 94 6.59 -0.46 -0.03
C TRP A 94 5.98 -1.00 -1.30
N GLU A 95 6.18 -0.27 -2.40
CA GLU A 95 5.78 -0.71 -3.72
C GLU A 95 7.01 -1.17 -4.52
N TYR A 96 7.12 -2.48 -4.77
CA TYR A 96 8.16 -3.08 -5.60
C TYR A 96 7.74 -3.11 -7.07
N SER A 97 8.64 -2.73 -7.99
CA SER A 97 8.31 -2.63 -9.42
C SER A 97 9.15 -3.56 -10.30
N TYR A 98 8.51 -4.33 -11.16
CA TYR A 98 9.14 -5.21 -12.14
C TYR A 98 8.63 -4.93 -13.55
N HIS A 99 9.41 -4.18 -14.33
CA HIS A 99 9.07 -3.81 -15.71
C HIS A 99 7.65 -3.22 -15.87
N GLY A 100 7.25 -2.36 -14.92
CA GLY A 100 5.95 -1.71 -14.87
C GLY A 100 4.85 -2.50 -14.16
N THR A 101 5.10 -3.76 -13.78
CA THR A 101 4.23 -4.53 -12.88
C THR A 101 4.60 -4.23 -11.44
N GLU A 102 3.62 -3.85 -10.60
CA GLU A 102 3.89 -3.40 -9.23
C GLU A 102 3.20 -4.24 -8.17
N PHE A 103 3.84 -4.29 -7.00
CA PHE A 103 3.46 -5.12 -5.86
C PHE A 103 3.59 -4.32 -4.58
N LEU A 104 2.51 -4.22 -3.82
CA LEU A 104 2.52 -3.69 -2.47
C LEU A 104 2.96 -4.80 -1.52
N THR A 105 4.02 -4.53 -0.78
CA THR A 105 4.59 -5.46 0.19
C THR A 105 4.35 -4.95 1.60
N TYR A 106 3.76 -5.82 2.41
CA TYR A 106 3.40 -5.54 3.80
C TYR A 106 3.95 -6.61 4.75
N GLY A 107 4.05 -6.27 6.04
CA GLY A 107 4.38 -7.24 7.10
C GLY A 107 5.86 -7.52 7.29
N LEU A 108 6.71 -6.77 6.59
CA LEU A 108 8.17 -6.77 6.73
C LEU A 108 8.63 -5.36 7.07
N ASP A 109 9.81 -5.22 7.65
CA ASP A 109 10.30 -3.96 8.22
C ASP A 109 11.61 -3.46 7.60
N LYS A 110 12.07 -2.30 8.09
CA LYS A 110 13.36 -1.73 7.70
C LYS A 110 14.52 -2.68 7.95
N GLN A 111 14.47 -3.50 9.00
CA GLN A 111 15.54 -4.42 9.34
C GLN A 111 15.64 -5.57 8.33
N PHE A 112 14.50 -6.07 7.85
CA PHE A 112 14.44 -7.01 6.72
C PHE A 112 15.10 -6.37 5.48
N LEU A 113 14.76 -5.13 5.14
CA LEU A 113 15.36 -4.47 3.97
C LEU A 113 16.88 -4.30 4.14
N LEU A 114 17.35 -3.93 5.32
CA LEU A 114 18.79 -3.82 5.61
C LEU A 114 19.54 -5.16 5.44
N SER A 115 18.90 -6.29 5.78
CA SER A 115 19.53 -7.61 5.73
C SER A 115 19.47 -8.28 4.36
N HIS A 116 18.70 -7.75 3.39
CA HIS A 116 18.52 -8.35 2.07
C HIS A 116 18.95 -7.40 0.93
N PRO A 117 20.25 -7.11 0.75
CA PRO A 117 20.75 -6.29 -0.35
C PRO A 117 20.51 -6.88 -1.74
N GLU A 118 20.26 -8.19 -1.84
CA GLU A 118 20.01 -8.92 -3.08
C GLU A 118 18.64 -8.62 -3.71
N LEU A 119 17.74 -7.89 -3.04
CA LEU A 119 16.38 -7.61 -3.52
C LEU A 119 16.33 -6.95 -4.92
N LEU A 120 17.41 -6.28 -5.33
CA LEU A 120 17.53 -5.67 -6.66
C LEU A 120 18.23 -6.56 -7.70
N ASP A 121 18.86 -7.65 -7.27
CA ASP A 121 19.62 -8.57 -8.12
C ASP A 121 18.82 -9.83 -8.49
N ILE A 122 17.78 -10.15 -7.71
CA ILE A 122 16.92 -11.32 -7.92
C ILE A 122 15.74 -11.03 -8.86
N GLY A 123 15.21 -12.09 -9.47
CA GLY A 123 14.02 -11.99 -10.31
C GLY A 123 12.74 -11.79 -9.49
N VAL A 124 11.66 -11.32 -10.14
CA VAL A 124 10.37 -11.07 -9.48
C VAL A 124 9.81 -12.31 -8.77
N LEU A 125 9.96 -13.51 -9.33
CA LEU A 125 9.46 -14.73 -8.69
C LEU A 125 10.24 -15.05 -7.40
N GLU A 126 11.56 -14.84 -7.42
CA GLU A 126 12.43 -15.02 -6.25
C GLU A 126 12.13 -13.94 -5.19
N TYR A 127 11.85 -12.71 -5.60
CA TYR A 127 11.41 -11.65 -4.70
C TYR A 127 10.11 -12.01 -3.97
N LEU A 128 9.09 -12.46 -4.72
CA LEU A 128 7.80 -12.85 -4.14
C LEU A 128 7.95 -14.03 -3.18
N ASP A 129 8.75 -15.04 -3.55
CA ASP A 129 9.04 -16.19 -2.68
C ASP A 129 9.80 -15.76 -1.41
N LEU A 130 10.81 -14.90 -1.52
CA LEU A 130 11.58 -14.40 -0.39
C LEU A 130 10.72 -13.60 0.60
N VAL A 131 9.80 -12.78 0.10
CA VAL A 131 8.84 -12.04 0.94
C VAL A 131 7.97 -13.04 1.73
N HIS A 132 7.43 -14.06 1.07
CA HIS A 132 6.60 -15.07 1.73
C HIS A 132 7.36 -15.91 2.75
N GLU A 133 8.59 -16.31 2.44
CA GLU A 133 9.47 -17.06 3.35
C GLU A 133 9.77 -16.30 4.65
N ASN A 134 9.76 -14.96 4.59
CA ASN A 134 9.97 -14.08 5.74
C ASN A 134 8.66 -13.61 6.39
N GLY A 135 7.51 -14.15 5.97
CA GLY A 135 6.20 -13.86 6.57
C GLY A 135 5.50 -12.60 6.05
N GLY A 136 6.01 -12.00 4.98
CA GLY A 136 5.38 -10.85 4.34
C GLY A 136 4.11 -11.21 3.56
N PHE A 137 3.43 -10.18 3.07
CA PHE A 137 2.19 -10.26 2.31
C PHE A 137 2.29 -9.41 1.05
N ILE A 138 1.85 -9.96 -0.07
CA ILE A 138 1.90 -9.28 -1.37
C ILE A 138 0.48 -9.02 -1.89
N SER A 139 0.19 -7.74 -2.15
CA SER A 139 -0.94 -7.31 -2.96
C SER A 139 -0.46 -6.87 -4.32
N HIS A 140 -0.99 -7.44 -5.40
CA HIS A 140 -0.68 -6.97 -6.74
C HIS A 140 -1.29 -5.58 -6.96
N ALA A 141 -0.44 -4.55 -7.08
CA ALA A 141 -0.86 -3.17 -7.24
C ALA A 141 -1.44 -2.97 -8.64
N HIS A 142 -2.64 -2.38 -8.73
CA HIS A 142 -3.33 -1.99 -9.96
C HIS A 142 -2.93 -2.78 -11.24
N PRO A 143 -3.17 -4.11 -11.28
CA PRO A 143 -2.51 -5.03 -12.23
C PRO A 143 -2.84 -4.79 -13.70
N TYR A 144 -3.89 -4.03 -14.00
CA TYR A 144 -4.37 -3.75 -15.35
C TYR A 144 -4.16 -2.29 -15.78
N ARG A 145 -3.39 -1.50 -15.03
CA ARG A 145 -3.03 -0.14 -15.46
C ARG A 145 -2.27 -0.21 -16.78
N GLU A 146 -2.76 0.49 -17.79
CA GLU A 146 -2.03 0.72 -19.03
C GLU A 146 -1.43 2.13 -19.01
N ALA A 147 -0.13 2.22 -19.27
CA ALA A 147 0.61 3.48 -19.31
C ALA A 147 1.78 3.37 -20.31
N PRO A 148 2.31 4.49 -20.85
CA PRO A 148 3.36 4.44 -21.87
C PRO A 148 4.65 3.72 -21.47
N TYR A 149 4.93 3.60 -20.17
CA TYR A 149 6.10 2.90 -19.63
C TYR A 149 5.84 1.41 -19.35
N ILE A 150 4.60 0.93 -19.50
CA ILE A 150 4.20 -0.46 -19.29
C ILE A 150 4.11 -1.14 -20.66
N ALA A 151 5.06 -2.03 -20.95
CA ALA A 151 5.13 -2.70 -22.24
C ALA A 151 4.05 -3.79 -22.42
N GLU A 152 3.69 -4.47 -21.33
CA GLU A 152 2.69 -5.54 -21.31
C GLU A 152 2.16 -5.76 -19.89
N ILE A 153 0.93 -6.28 -19.80
CA ILE A 153 0.33 -6.70 -18.54
C ILE A 153 0.85 -8.10 -18.16
N ARG A 154 1.43 -8.22 -16.97
CA ARG A 154 1.93 -9.50 -16.41
C ARG A 154 1.20 -9.78 -15.11
N LEU A 155 0.68 -11.01 -14.97
CA LEU A 155 -0.10 -11.43 -13.80
C LEU A 155 0.60 -12.59 -13.10
N TYR A 156 0.44 -12.64 -11.78
CA TYR A 156 1.11 -13.60 -10.90
C TYR A 156 0.14 -14.30 -9.93
N PRO A 157 -0.95 -14.93 -10.42
CA PRO A 157 -2.06 -15.39 -9.56
C PRO A 157 -1.70 -16.45 -8.53
N HIS A 158 -0.55 -17.11 -8.67
CA HIS A 158 -0.09 -18.16 -7.76
C HIS A 158 1.04 -17.70 -6.83
N LYS A 159 1.40 -16.42 -6.90
CA LYS A 159 2.54 -15.83 -6.17
C LYS A 159 2.16 -14.57 -5.39
N VAL A 160 0.90 -14.12 -5.45
CA VAL A 160 0.40 -12.98 -4.68
C VAL A 160 -0.71 -13.44 -3.74
N ASP A 161 -0.86 -12.76 -2.61
CA ASP A 161 -1.92 -13.06 -1.63
C ASP A 161 -3.22 -12.33 -1.99
N ALA A 162 -3.09 -11.11 -2.51
CA ALA A 162 -4.20 -10.22 -2.84
C ALA A 162 -4.00 -9.49 -4.16
N VAL A 163 -5.07 -8.83 -4.58
CA VAL A 163 -5.09 -7.88 -5.69
C VAL A 163 -5.70 -6.58 -5.21
N GLU A 164 -5.06 -5.46 -5.56
CA GLU A 164 -5.68 -4.14 -5.45
C GLU A 164 -6.76 -4.03 -6.53
N VAL A 165 -7.99 -4.34 -6.14
CA VAL A 165 -9.15 -4.37 -7.06
C VAL A 165 -9.73 -2.99 -7.28
N ILE A 166 -9.40 -2.04 -6.41
CA ILE A 166 -9.71 -0.62 -6.54
C ILE A 166 -8.43 0.15 -6.27
N ASN A 167 -7.91 0.78 -7.32
CA ASN A 167 -7.05 1.94 -7.19
C ASN A 167 -7.91 3.16 -7.53
N ALA A 168 -8.08 4.05 -6.56
CA ALA A 168 -8.99 5.18 -6.70
C ALA A 168 -8.43 6.34 -7.53
N SER A 169 -7.11 6.38 -7.78
CA SER A 169 -6.51 7.37 -8.69
C SER A 169 -6.80 7.06 -10.17
N HIS A 170 -7.20 5.81 -10.47
CA HIS A 170 -7.49 5.41 -11.83
C HIS A 170 -8.64 6.23 -12.44
N GLN A 171 -8.38 6.80 -13.60
CA GLN A 171 -9.39 7.49 -14.40
C GLN A 171 -10.15 6.56 -15.36
N GLU A 172 -9.60 5.38 -15.64
CA GLU A 172 -10.18 4.37 -16.53
C GLU A 172 -10.81 3.23 -15.70
N PRO A 173 -12.14 3.18 -15.57
CA PRO A 173 -12.81 2.22 -14.69
C PRO A 173 -12.55 0.76 -15.07
N SER A 174 -12.31 0.48 -16.36
CA SER A 174 -12.09 -0.89 -16.83
C SER A 174 -10.84 -1.54 -16.22
N TYR A 175 -9.89 -0.77 -15.69
CA TYR A 175 -8.73 -1.32 -14.98
C TYR A 175 -9.14 -2.00 -13.67
N ASN A 176 -10.00 -1.35 -12.87
CA ASN A 176 -10.51 -1.89 -11.61
C ASN A 176 -11.46 -3.07 -11.88
N GLU A 177 -12.29 -3.00 -12.93
CA GLU A 177 -13.16 -4.12 -13.35
C GLU A 177 -12.36 -5.39 -13.71
N LYS A 178 -11.28 -5.24 -14.49
CA LYS A 178 -10.38 -6.35 -14.83
C LYS A 178 -9.65 -6.88 -13.60
N ALA A 179 -9.21 -6.01 -12.70
CA ALA A 179 -8.54 -6.40 -11.45
C ALA A 179 -9.47 -7.22 -10.54
N LEU A 180 -10.74 -6.80 -10.41
CA LEU A 180 -11.76 -7.54 -9.67
C LEU A 180 -12.02 -8.92 -10.30
N ALA A 181 -12.22 -8.98 -11.62
CA ALA A 181 -12.44 -10.24 -12.33
C ALA A 181 -11.25 -11.21 -12.17
N TYR A 182 -10.03 -10.68 -12.22
CA TYR A 182 -8.80 -11.44 -11.96
C TYR A 182 -8.74 -12.00 -10.53
N ALA A 183 -9.04 -11.17 -9.53
CA ALA A 183 -9.07 -11.60 -8.14
C ALA A 183 -10.10 -12.73 -7.92
N GLU A 184 -11.30 -12.59 -8.50
CA GLU A 184 -12.38 -13.58 -8.39
C GLU A 184 -12.05 -14.89 -9.11
N GLN A 185 -11.52 -14.80 -10.34
CA GLN A 185 -11.10 -15.97 -11.12
C GLN A 185 -10.08 -16.83 -10.37
N HIS A 186 -9.19 -16.21 -9.61
CA HIS A 186 -8.11 -16.89 -8.91
C HIS A 186 -8.33 -17.04 -7.40
N SER A 187 -9.50 -16.65 -6.89
CA SER A 187 -9.82 -16.68 -5.45
C SER A 187 -8.80 -15.92 -4.58
N LEU A 188 -8.27 -14.82 -5.11
CA LEU A 188 -7.34 -13.94 -4.41
C LEU A 188 -8.08 -13.00 -3.47
N LEU A 189 -7.40 -12.60 -2.40
CA LEU A 189 -7.92 -11.58 -1.48
C LEU A 189 -8.00 -10.22 -2.19
N LYS A 190 -8.83 -9.32 -1.68
CA LYS A 190 -9.11 -8.03 -2.31
C LYS A 190 -8.64 -6.91 -1.39
N THR A 191 -7.84 -6.01 -1.93
CA THR A 191 -7.39 -4.77 -1.29
C THR A 191 -7.83 -3.57 -2.13
N SER A 192 -7.71 -2.38 -1.55
CA SER A 192 -8.17 -1.14 -2.16
C SER A 192 -7.37 0.02 -1.62
N GLY A 193 -6.81 0.86 -2.49
CA GLY A 193 -5.91 1.94 -2.14
C GLY A 193 -6.15 3.19 -3.00
N SER A 194 -5.60 4.31 -2.58
CA SER A 194 -5.76 5.58 -3.29
C SER A 194 -4.69 5.83 -4.34
N ASP A 195 -3.46 5.33 -4.12
CA ASP A 195 -2.27 5.68 -4.88
C ASP A 195 -2.02 7.20 -4.86
N THR A 196 -2.22 7.80 -3.68
CA THR A 196 -2.10 9.25 -3.47
C THR A 196 -0.64 9.68 -3.41
N HIS A 197 -0.34 10.74 -4.15
CA HIS A 197 1.01 11.32 -4.28
C HIS A 197 1.10 12.79 -3.80
N HIS A 198 -0.06 13.46 -3.67
CA HIS A 198 -0.15 14.89 -3.47
C HIS A 198 -1.25 15.26 -2.48
N THR A 199 -1.04 16.32 -1.69
CA THR A 199 -2.05 16.82 -0.75
C THR A 199 -3.22 17.55 -1.40
N HIS A 200 -3.04 18.11 -2.60
CA HIS A 200 -4.08 18.89 -3.29
C HIS A 200 -5.14 18.01 -3.97
N TRP A 201 -4.95 16.70 -4.01
CA TRP A 201 -5.88 15.76 -4.61
C TRP A 201 -5.95 14.47 -3.78
N LEU A 202 -6.99 14.38 -2.96
CA LEU A 202 -7.35 13.15 -2.26
C LEU A 202 -8.40 12.41 -3.09
N CYS A 203 -8.01 11.37 -3.80
CA CYS A 203 -8.91 10.54 -4.61
C CYS A 203 -9.99 9.84 -3.76
N GLY A 204 -9.71 9.65 -2.46
CA GLY A 204 -10.35 8.61 -1.66
C GLY A 204 -9.70 7.26 -1.97
N GLY A 205 -9.95 6.23 -1.18
CA GLY A 205 -9.26 4.95 -1.32
C GLY A 205 -9.20 4.23 0.02
N GLY A 206 -8.59 3.06 0.03
CA GLY A 206 -8.42 2.32 1.29
C GLY A 206 -9.53 1.32 1.60
N MET A 207 -9.49 0.85 2.85
CA MET A 207 -10.34 -0.24 3.34
C MET A 207 -10.99 0.14 4.68
N VAL A 208 -12.19 -0.40 4.92
CA VAL A 208 -12.98 -0.11 6.13
C VAL A 208 -13.06 -1.34 7.02
N PHE A 209 -12.80 -1.19 8.30
CA PHE A 209 -12.84 -2.26 9.30
C PHE A 209 -13.81 -1.94 10.46
N PRO A 210 -14.39 -2.97 11.11
CA PRO A 210 -15.24 -2.80 12.30
C PRO A 210 -14.44 -2.54 13.59
N PHE A 211 -13.11 -2.58 13.51
CA PHE A 211 -12.21 -2.44 14.64
C PHE A 211 -10.96 -1.64 14.22
N PRO A 212 -10.30 -0.95 15.16
CA PRO A 212 -9.03 -0.31 14.87
C PRO A 212 -7.94 -1.38 14.66
N LEU A 213 -7.05 -1.11 13.73
CA LEU A 213 -5.81 -1.84 13.51
C LEU A 213 -4.70 -1.17 14.33
N PHE A 214 -3.86 -1.94 15.01
CA PHE A 214 -2.74 -1.40 15.79
C PHE A 214 -1.38 -1.73 15.17
N THR A 215 -1.31 -2.75 14.34
CA THR A 215 -0.10 -3.14 13.61
C THR A 215 -0.40 -3.50 12.15
N ILE A 216 0.64 -3.62 11.33
CA ILE A 216 0.49 -4.10 9.95
C ILE A 216 0.02 -5.56 9.90
N GLU A 217 0.34 -6.38 10.91
CA GLU A 217 -0.16 -7.74 11.03
C GLU A 217 -1.67 -7.79 11.31
N ASP A 218 -2.22 -6.79 12.00
CA ASP A 218 -3.67 -6.67 12.17
C ASP A 218 -4.36 -6.45 10.81
N PHE A 219 -3.78 -5.59 9.96
CA PHE A 219 -4.25 -5.39 8.59
C PHE A 219 -4.21 -6.71 7.81
N ILE A 220 -3.04 -7.35 7.75
CA ILE A 220 -2.84 -8.61 7.01
C ILE A 220 -3.81 -9.69 7.49
N ARG A 221 -3.96 -9.86 8.81
CA ARG A 221 -4.89 -10.83 9.40
C ARG A 221 -6.34 -10.50 9.05
N ALA A 222 -6.75 -9.24 9.13
CA ALA A 222 -8.10 -8.83 8.79
C ALA A 222 -8.44 -9.09 7.32
N VAL A 223 -7.48 -8.85 6.40
CA VAL A 223 -7.64 -9.17 4.97
C VAL A 223 -7.74 -10.68 4.76
N LYS A 224 -6.83 -11.48 5.36
CA LYS A 224 -6.85 -12.96 5.26
C LYS A 224 -8.13 -13.59 5.83
N GLU A 225 -8.68 -13.02 6.90
CA GLU A 225 -9.90 -13.49 7.54
C GLU A 225 -11.18 -12.89 6.94
N ASN A 226 -11.06 -12.07 5.89
CA ASN A 226 -12.17 -11.37 5.23
C ASN A 226 -13.03 -10.54 6.21
N LYS A 227 -12.39 -9.80 7.12
CA LYS A 227 -13.02 -8.96 8.15
C LYS A 227 -13.22 -7.50 7.72
N THR A 228 -13.04 -7.20 6.45
CA THR A 228 -13.27 -5.87 5.87
C THR A 228 -14.77 -5.63 5.67
N ILE A 229 -15.26 -4.44 6.04
CA ILE A 229 -16.65 -4.01 5.81
C ILE A 229 -16.83 -3.54 4.37
N ALA A 230 -15.89 -2.74 3.86
CA ALA A 230 -15.97 -2.12 2.54
C ALA A 230 -14.58 -1.81 1.98
N LEU A 231 -14.51 -1.78 0.64
CA LEU A 231 -13.42 -1.22 -0.14
C LEU A 231 -13.84 0.17 -0.62
N LEU A 232 -12.98 1.18 -0.49
CA LEU A 232 -13.28 2.58 -0.82
C LEU A 232 -12.67 2.99 -2.17
N GLY A 233 -13.38 3.79 -2.97
CA GLY A 233 -12.88 4.31 -4.26
C GLY A 233 -13.69 3.89 -5.49
N SER A 234 -14.94 3.49 -5.32
CA SER A 234 -15.94 3.24 -6.38
C SER A 234 -16.90 4.40 -6.55
#